data_AF-A0A2P7QY02-F1
#
_entry.id   AF-A0A2P7QY02-F1
#
_cell.length_a   1.000
_cell.length_b   1.000
_cell.length_c   1.000
_cell.angle_alpha   90.00
_cell.angle_beta   90.00
_cell.angle_gamma   90.00
#
_symmetry.space_group_name_H-M   'P 1'
#
loop_
_entity.id
_entity.type
_entity.pdbx_description
1 polymer ?
#
loop_
_entity_poly.entity_id
_entity_poly.type
_entity_poly.pdbx_seq_one_letter_code
_entity_poly.pdbx_strand_id
1 'polypeptide(L)'
;MSAGDGQGESALVRRHLRLDHMNQLQIEKLARVFDAEPGVARVVVRKHWLDIDYDAAVLTLDRVIALLEAYGGELSHDWWTAFKAHWYRRREEKLRARLVREDEESDEP
;
A
#
# COMPACT_ATOMS: atom_id res chain seq x y z
N MET A 1 -30.72 -27.45 -3.27
CA MET A 1 -29.31 -27.57 -2.82
C MET A 1 -28.73 -26.18 -2.83
N SER A 2 -28.19 -25.77 -1.69
CA SER A 2 -28.00 -24.38 -1.27
C SER A 2 -27.03 -23.61 -2.17
N ALA A 3 -27.45 -22.42 -2.62
CA ALA A 3 -26.56 -21.37 -3.06
C ALA A 3 -25.79 -20.87 -1.82
N GLY A 4 -24.55 -21.30 -1.67
CA GLY A 4 -23.62 -20.76 -0.69
C GLY A 4 -22.94 -19.52 -1.26
N ASP A 5 -23.69 -18.43 -1.48
CA ASP A 5 -23.11 -17.10 -1.68
C ASP A 5 -22.72 -16.54 -0.31
N GLY A 6 -21.67 -17.14 0.27
CA GLY A 6 -20.86 -16.51 1.31
C GLY A 6 -19.70 -15.77 0.66
N GLN A 7 -19.97 -14.93 -0.33
CA GLN A 7 -18.96 -14.01 -0.85
C GLN A 7 -18.79 -12.91 0.20
N GLY A 8 -17.92 -13.15 1.19
CA GLY A 8 -17.38 -12.08 2.00
C GLY A 8 -16.84 -11.03 1.04
N GLU A 9 -17.33 -9.79 1.15
CA GLU A 9 -16.87 -8.67 0.33
C GLU A 9 -15.35 -8.70 0.29
N SER A 10 -14.78 -9.08 -0.86
CA SER A 10 -13.34 -9.21 -0.97
C SER A 10 -12.75 -7.83 -0.75
N ALA A 11 -12.10 -7.59 0.39
CA ALA A 11 -11.50 -6.33 0.75
C ALA A 11 -10.17 -6.12 -0.02
N LEU A 12 -10.19 -6.44 -1.32
CA LEU A 12 -9.04 -6.38 -2.20
C LEU A 12 -8.63 -4.92 -2.43
N VAL A 13 -7.43 -4.61 -1.98
CA VAL A 13 -6.80 -3.30 -2.13
C VAL A 13 -5.68 -3.41 -3.15
N ARG A 14 -5.71 -2.56 -4.17
CA ARG A 14 -4.61 -2.38 -5.12
C ARG A 14 -3.72 -1.22 -4.69
N ARG A 15 -2.40 -1.43 -4.73
CA ARG A 15 -1.38 -0.40 -4.51
C ARG A 15 -0.38 -0.39 -5.64
N HIS A 16 -0.07 0.81 -6.12
CA HIS A 16 1.00 1.04 -7.09
C HIS A 16 2.14 1.74 -6.37
N LEU A 17 3.27 1.06 -6.21
CA LEU A 17 4.46 1.58 -5.54
C LEU A 17 5.49 2.01 -6.57
N ARG A 18 5.94 3.25 -6.47
CA ARG A 18 7.00 3.79 -7.33
C ARG A 18 8.37 3.56 -6.68
N LEU A 19 9.27 2.93 -7.40
CA LEU A 19 10.57 2.45 -6.90
C LEU A 19 11.75 3.08 -7.67
N ASP A 20 11.75 4.41 -7.84
CA ASP A 20 12.66 5.13 -8.75
C ASP A 20 14.17 4.98 -8.46
N HIS A 21 14.55 4.52 -7.26
CA HIS A 21 15.96 4.35 -6.87
C HIS A 21 16.30 2.89 -6.55
N MET A 22 15.46 1.95 -7.01
CA MET A 22 15.75 0.51 -6.95
C MET A 22 16.01 0.00 -8.37
N ASN A 23 17.03 -0.84 -8.51
CA ASN A 23 17.27 -1.53 -9.77
C ASN A 23 16.31 -2.72 -9.94
N GLN A 24 16.22 -3.24 -11.17
CA GLN A 24 15.30 -4.32 -11.54
C GLN A 24 15.41 -5.56 -10.63
N LEU A 25 16.63 -5.98 -10.29
CA LEU A 25 16.86 -7.14 -9.41
C LEU A 25 16.33 -6.89 -7.99
N GLN A 26 16.50 -5.67 -7.48
CA GLN A 26 15.99 -5.29 -6.16
C GLN A 26 14.45 -5.29 -6.15
N ILE A 27 13.83 -4.81 -7.23
CA ILE A 27 12.37 -4.82 -7.40
C ILE A 27 11.85 -6.26 -7.48
N GLU A 28 12.52 -7.14 -8.22
CA GLU A 28 12.14 -8.56 -8.31
C GLU A 28 12.28 -9.30 -6.99
N LYS A 29 13.32 -8.99 -6.19
CA LYS A 29 13.47 -9.53 -4.83
C LYS A 29 12.30 -9.09 -3.95
N LEU A 30 11.98 -7.80 -3.94
CA LEU A 30 10.85 -7.27 -3.19
C LEU A 30 9.52 -7.90 -3.63
N ALA A 31 9.35 -8.12 -4.94
CA ALA A 31 8.15 -8.76 -5.47
C ALA A 31 7.96 -10.18 -4.93
N ARG A 32 9.03 -10.99 -4.87
CA ARG A 32 8.98 -12.36 -4.30
C ARG A 32 8.61 -12.38 -2.82
N VAL A 33 9.01 -11.34 -2.08
CA VAL A 33 8.66 -11.20 -0.65
C VAL A 33 7.16 -10.98 -0.50
N PHE A 34 6.60 -10.07 -1.29
CA PHE A 34 5.16 -9.82 -1.28
C PHE A 34 4.38 -11.04 -1.79
N ASP A 35 4.86 -11.71 -2.83
CA ASP A 35 4.19 -12.90 -3.39
C ASP A 35 4.10 -14.05 -2.37
N ALA A 36 5.05 -14.11 -1.42
CA ALA A 36 5.06 -15.09 -0.34
C ALA A 36 4.26 -14.64 0.92
N GLU A 37 3.81 -13.38 0.99
CA GLU A 37 3.13 -12.87 2.18
C GLU A 37 1.65 -13.28 2.20
N PRO A 38 1.15 -13.84 3.32
CA PRO A 38 -0.25 -14.17 3.48
C PRO A 38 -1.17 -12.97 3.22
N GLY A 39 -2.21 -13.17 2.41
CA GLY A 39 -3.17 -12.13 2.04
C GLY A 39 -2.77 -11.32 0.81
N VAL A 40 -1.57 -11.52 0.24
CA VAL A 40 -1.27 -10.99 -1.09
C VAL A 40 -1.92 -11.88 -2.15
N ALA A 41 -2.73 -11.27 -3.01
CA ALA A 41 -3.44 -11.96 -4.09
C ALA A 41 -2.65 -11.91 -5.40
N ARG A 42 -1.93 -10.81 -5.66
CA ARG A 42 -1.12 -10.67 -6.88
C ARG A 42 -0.03 -9.62 -6.72
N VAL A 43 1.13 -9.90 -7.31
CA VAL A 43 2.23 -8.95 -7.46
C VAL A 43 2.62 -8.83 -8.93
N VAL A 44 2.77 -7.60 -9.43
CA VAL A 44 3.22 -7.33 -10.81
C VAL A 44 4.40 -6.37 -10.78
N VAL A 45 5.53 -6.85 -11.28
CA VAL A 45 6.74 -6.04 -11.49
C VAL A 45 6.65 -5.33 -12.83
N ARG A 46 6.92 -4.03 -12.81
CA ARG A 46 7.17 -3.21 -14.00
C ARG A 46 8.43 -2.38 -13.75
N LYS A 47 9.00 -1.82 -14.82
CA LYS A 47 10.31 -1.12 -14.84
C LYS A 47 10.73 -0.43 -13.52
N HIS A 48 9.92 0.51 -13.02
CA HIS A 48 10.15 1.20 -11.74
C HIS A 48 8.91 1.15 -10.84
N TRP A 49 8.04 0.15 -11.05
CA TRP A 49 6.77 0.05 -10.35
C TRP A 49 6.55 -1.36 -9.84
N LEU A 50 5.97 -1.44 -8.65
CA LEU A 50 5.48 -2.68 -8.07
C LEU A 50 4.00 -2.51 -7.77
N ASP A 51 3.17 -3.23 -8.50
CA ASP A 51 1.73 -3.28 -8.25
C ASP A 51 1.44 -4.47 -7.32
N ILE A 52 0.72 -4.22 -6.23
CA ILE A 52 0.37 -5.23 -5.23
C ILE A 52 -1.14 -5.19 -5.03
N ASP A 53 -1.79 -6.33 -5.23
CA ASP A 53 -3.17 -6.57 -4.84
C ASP A 53 -3.16 -7.44 -3.59
N TYR A 54 -3.76 -6.98 -2.49
CA TYR A 54 -3.85 -7.72 -1.24
C TYR A 54 -5.23 -7.61 -0.59
N ASP A 55 -5.63 -8.63 0.14
CA ASP A 55 -6.85 -8.65 0.93
C ASP A 55 -6.63 -7.90 2.25
N ALA A 56 -7.28 -6.75 2.41
CA ALA A 56 -7.16 -5.92 3.61
C ALA A 56 -7.82 -6.54 4.86
N ALA A 57 -8.61 -7.61 4.72
CA ALA A 57 -9.08 -8.40 5.86
C ALA A 57 -7.98 -9.30 6.44
N VAL A 58 -6.96 -9.64 5.65
CA VAL A 58 -5.86 -10.55 6.03
C VAL A 58 -4.55 -9.79 6.23
N LEU A 59 -4.23 -8.84 5.34
CA LEU A 59 -2.99 -8.08 5.34
C LEU A 59 -3.25 -6.59 5.60
N THR A 60 -2.66 -6.08 6.68
CA THR A 60 -2.81 -4.65 7.03
C THR A 60 -1.83 -3.78 6.25
N LEU A 61 -2.18 -2.50 6.09
CA LEU A 61 -1.27 -1.53 5.50
C LEU A 61 0.03 -1.39 6.32
N ASP A 62 -0.04 -1.46 7.65
CA ASP A 62 1.15 -1.43 8.50
C ASP A 62 2.10 -2.60 8.22
N ARG A 63 1.56 -3.80 7.96
CA ARG A 63 2.37 -4.95 7.57
C ARG A 63 3.03 -4.75 6.20
N VAL A 64 2.31 -4.19 5.23
CA VAL A 64 2.88 -3.80 3.93
C VAL A 64 4.03 -2.82 4.12
N ILE A 65 3.86 -1.79 4.96
CA ILE A 65 4.91 -0.82 5.28
C ILE A 65 6.11 -1.49 5.94
N ALA A 66 5.89 -2.42 6.88
CA ALA A 66 6.97 -3.14 7.55
C ALA A 66 7.80 -4.00 6.57
N LEU A 67 7.16 -4.65 5.58
CA LEU A 67 7.87 -5.37 4.52
C LEU A 67 8.69 -4.42 3.64
N LEU A 68 8.12 -3.26 3.30
CA LEU A 68 8.84 -2.21 2.56
C LEU A 68 10.00 -1.62 3.36
N GLU A 69 9.90 -1.53 4.69
CA GLU A 69 10.99 -1.04 5.54
C GLU A 69 12.12 -2.06 5.63
N ALA A 70 11.79 -3.32 5.90
CA ALA A 70 12.76 -4.40 6.02
C ALA A 70 13.58 -4.57 4.74
N TYR A 71 12.93 -4.54 3.58
CA TYR A 71 13.63 -4.69 2.30
C TYR A 71 14.10 -3.35 1.73
N GLY A 72 13.26 -2.32 1.72
CA GLY A 72 13.60 -1.06 1.09
C GLY A 72 14.61 -0.22 1.87
N GLY A 73 14.65 -0.32 3.19
CA GLY A 73 15.72 0.28 4.01
C GLY A 73 17.09 -0.35 3.75
N GLU A 74 17.13 -1.66 3.48
CA GLU A 74 18.35 -2.37 3.10
C GLU A 74 18.75 -2.15 1.64
N LEU A 75 17.79 -1.90 0.74
CA LEU A 75 18.03 -1.81 -0.70
C LEU A 75 18.32 -0.37 -1.18
N SER A 76 17.71 0.65 -0.55
CA SER A 76 17.99 2.06 -0.86
C SER A 76 17.43 3.01 0.23
N HIS A 77 18.34 3.59 1.01
CA HIS A 77 18.00 4.53 2.08
C HIS A 77 17.32 5.82 1.54
N ASP A 78 17.77 6.30 0.38
CA ASP A 78 17.23 7.52 -0.25
C ASP A 78 15.78 7.31 -0.72
N TRP A 79 15.49 6.15 -1.31
CA TRP A 79 14.12 5.79 -1.68
C TRP A 79 13.22 5.67 -0.45
N TRP A 80 13.67 4.98 0.60
CA TRP A 80 12.86 4.79 1.81
C TRP A 80 12.52 6.13 2.48
N THR A 81 13.49 7.05 2.51
CA THR A 81 13.30 8.41 3.02
C THR A 81 12.28 9.18 2.18
N ALA A 82 12.41 9.14 0.85
CA ALA A 82 11.45 9.79 -0.05
C ALA A 82 10.04 9.20 0.06
N PHE A 83 9.93 7.87 0.18
CA PHE A 83 8.66 7.16 0.34
C PHE A 83 7.96 7.57 1.65
N LYS A 84 8.67 7.56 2.78
CA LYS A 84 8.15 8.02 4.07
C LYS A 84 7.69 9.47 3.99
N ALA A 85 8.50 10.37 3.43
CA ALA A 85 8.15 11.78 3.30
C ALA A 85 6.89 12.01 2.44
N HIS A 86 6.68 11.20 1.40
CA HIS A 86 5.45 11.23 0.61
C HIS A 86 4.24 10.67 1.39
N TRP A 87 4.44 9.59 2.13
CA TRP A 87 3.39 8.97 2.94
C TRP A 87 2.89 9.87 4.07
N TYR A 88 3.81 10.50 4.81
CA TYR A 88 3.45 11.43 5.88
C TYR A 88 2.69 12.64 5.34
N ARG A 89 3.16 13.25 4.24
CA ARG A 89 2.43 14.36 3.58
C ARG A 89 1.01 13.95 3.20
N ARG A 90 0.84 12.79 2.55
CA ARG A 90 -0.49 12.34 2.13
C ARG A 90 -1.42 12.02 3.32
N ARG A 91 -0.86 11.57 4.45
CA ARG A 91 -1.61 11.35 5.69
C ARG A 91 -2.05 12.68 6.30
N GLU A 92 -1.16 13.67 6.36
CA GLU A 92 -1.48 15.01 6.82
C GLU A 92 -2.53 15.70 5.93
N GLU A 93 -2.42 15.58 4.62
CA GLU A 93 -3.40 16.10 3.66
C GLU A 93 -4.78 15.47 3.85
N LYS A 94 -4.85 14.15 4.09
CA LYS A 94 -6.11 13.46 4.41
C LYS A 94 -6.72 13.94 5.73
N LEU A 95 -5.90 14.16 6.76
CA LEU A 95 -6.37 14.68 8.05
C LEU A 95 -6.88 16.11 7.92
N ARG A 96 -6.16 16.98 7.21
CA ARG A 96 -6.60 18.35 6.92
C ARG A 96 -7.90 18.37 6.11
N ALA A 97 -8.01 17.55 5.07
CA ALA A 97 -9.22 17.46 4.26
C ALA A 97 -10.44 16.95 5.05
N ARG A 98 -10.23 16.10 6.07
CA ARG A 98 -11.29 15.66 6.97
C ARG A 98 -11.76 16.80 7.87
N LEU A 99 -10.83 17.54 8.47
CA LEU A 99 -11.12 18.67 9.34
C LEU A 99 -11.83 19.82 8.60
N VAL A 100 -11.42 20.12 7.36
CA VAL A 100 -12.07 21.16 6.54
C VAL A 100 -13.52 20.81 6.19
N ARG A 101 -13.85 19.52 6.03
CA ARG A 101 -15.23 19.09 5.76
C ARG A 101 -16.15 19.14 6.97
N GLU A 102 -15.62 19.04 8.19
CA GLU A 102 -16.41 19.19 9.42
C GLU A 102 -16.77 20.67 9.69
N ASP A 103 -16.00 21.62 9.16
CA ASP A 103 -16.29 23.07 9.21
C ASP A 103 -17.39 23.50 8.22
N GLU A 104 -17.49 22.88 7.03
CA GLU A 104 -18.51 23.25 6.01
C GLU A 104 -19.93 22.69 6.30
N GLU A 105 -20.08 21.66 7.15
CA GLU A 105 -21.39 21.06 7.50
C GLU A 105 -22.03 21.68 8.75
N SER A 106 -21.35 22.63 9.41
CA SER A 106 -21.86 23.36 10.58
C SER A 106 -22.46 24.75 10.24
N ASP A 107 -22.50 25.11 8.95
CA ASP A 107 -22.97 26.40 8.45
C ASP A 107 -24.17 26.23 7.49
N GLU A 108 -25.21 25.50 7.93
CA GLU A 108 -26.56 25.65 7.35
C GLU A 108 -27.58 25.83 8.50
N PRO A 109 -28.24 27.01 8.60
CA PRO A 109 -29.19 27.32 9.68
C PRO A 109 -30.59 26.71 9.51
#